data_AF-A0A5K0VRF9-F1
#
_entry.id   AF-A0A5K0VRF9-F1
#
_cell.length_a   1.000
_cell.length_b   1.000
_cell.length_c   1.000
_cell.angle_alpha   90.00
_cell.angle_beta   90.00
_cell.angle_gamma   90.00
#
_symmetry.space_group_name_H-M   'P 1'
#
loop_
_entity.id
_entity.type
_entity.pdbx_description
1 polymer ?
#
loop_
_entity_poly.entity_id
_entity_poly.type
_entity_poly.pdbx_seq_one_letter_code
_entity_poly.pdbx_strand_id
1 'polypeptide(L)' 'VFYLEACESGSIFEGHLPEDLNIYATTAANATESSWGTYCPGGLPSPPPEFDTCLGDLYSVSWMED' A
#
# COMPACT_ATOMS: atom_id res chain seq x y z
N VAL A 1 13.34 -7.84 -4.49
CA VAL A 1 11.89 -7.74 -4.24
C VAL A 1 11.52 -6.28 -4.16
N PHE A 2 10.38 -5.88 -4.73
CA PHE A 2 9.88 -4.51 -4.73
C PHE A 2 8.47 -4.50 -4.10
N TYR A 3 8.27 -3.74 -3.03
CA TYR A 3 6.96 -3.53 -2.40
C TYR A 3 6.49 -2.12 -2.78
N LEU A 4 5.28 -1.98 -3.32
CA LEU A 4 4.76 -0.70 -3.81
C LEU A 4 3.41 -0.36 -3.21
N GLU A 5 3.40 0.71 -2.42
CA GLU A 5 2.19 1.36 -1.89
C GLU A 5 1.82 2.55 -2.78
N ALA A 6 0.68 2.43 -3.47
CA ALA A 6 -0.01 3.50 -4.17
C ALA A 6 -1.39 3.00 -4.65
N CYS A 7 -2.31 3.94 -4.88
CA CYS A 7 -3.51 3.66 -5.66
C CYS A 7 -3.14 3.16 -7.06
N GLU A 8 -3.95 2.23 -7.57
CA GLU A 8 -3.78 1.62 -8.88
C GLU A 8 -2.37 1.04 -9.13
N SER A 9 -1.63 0.68 -8.06
CA SER A 9 -0.21 0.32 -8.12
C SER A 9 0.08 -0.88 -9.02
N GLY A 10 -0.89 -1.78 -9.22
CA GLY A 10 -0.80 -2.87 -10.20
C GLY A 10 -0.54 -2.37 -11.63
N SER A 11 -1.07 -1.19 -12.00
CA SER A 11 -0.91 -0.60 -13.34
C SER A 11 0.53 -0.23 -13.67
N ILE A 12 1.41 -0.11 -12.68
CA ILE A 12 2.83 0.19 -12.88
C ILE A 12 3.57 -1.01 -13.49
N PHE A 13 3.12 -2.24 -13.20
CA PHE A 13 3.81 -3.46 -13.61
C PHE A 13 2.99 -4.32 -14.58
N GLU A 14 1.66 -4.26 -14.53
CA GLU A 14 0.78 -5.04 -15.40
C GLU A 14 1.05 -4.72 -16.88
N GLY A 15 1.50 -5.72 -17.65
CA GLY A 15 1.89 -5.56 -19.05
C GLY A 15 3.21 -4.80 -19.30
N HIS A 16 3.92 -4.39 -18.24
CA HIS A 16 5.14 -3.58 -18.33
C HIS A 16 6.38 -4.23 -17.72
N LEU A 17 6.24 -5.00 -16.63
CA LEU A 17 7.38 -5.67 -15.98
C LEU A 17 7.64 -7.03 -16.64
N PRO A 18 8.79 -7.23 -17.30
CA PRO A 18 9.16 -8.53 -17.86
C PRO A 18 9.46 -9.55 -16.76
N GLU A 19 9.06 -10.80 -16.97
CA GLU A 19 9.21 -11.88 -15.99
C GLU A 19 10.63 -12.48 -15.92
N ASP A 20 11.49 -12.17 -16.88
CA ASP A 20 12.84 -12.74 -17.04
C ASP A 20 13.95 -11.94 -16.32
N LEU A 21 13.58 -10.92 -15.53
CA LEU A 21 14.54 -10.01 -14.88
C LEU A 21 14.90 -10.38 -13.43
N ASN A 22 14.43 -11.52 -12.91
CA ASN A 22 14.58 -11.89 -11.48
C ASN A 22 14.06 -10.79 -10.51
N ILE A 23 13.04 -10.06 -10.92
CA ILE A 23 12.36 -9.05 -10.10
C ILE A 23 11.04 -9.65 -9.64
N TYR A 24 10.80 -9.64 -8.33
CA TYR A 24 9.51 -9.94 -7.73
C TYR A 24 8.93 -8.65 -7.16
N ALA A 25 7.71 -8.30 -7.56
CA ALA A 25 7.00 -7.11 -7.10
C ALA A 25 5.66 -7.49 -6.45
N THR A 26 5.33 -6.81 -5.35
CA THR A 26 3.98 -6.85 -4.75
C THR A 26 3.44 -5.42 -4.70
N THR A 27 2.13 -5.29 -4.86
CA THR A 27 1.44 -3.99 -4.92
C THR A 27 0.33 -3.93 -3.89
N ALA A 28 0.09 -2.74 -3.35
CA ALA A 28 -1.03 -2.48 -2.43
C ALA A 28 -2.40 -2.65 -3.08
N ALA A 29 -2.46 -2.46 -4.39
CA ALA A 29 -3.66 -2.44 -5.19
C ALA A 29 -3.45 -3.10 -6.56
N ASN A 30 -4.51 -3.63 -7.16
CA ASN A 30 -4.61 -3.96 -8.59
C ASN A 30 -4.58 -2.68 -9.46
N ALA A 31 -4.63 -2.83 -10.79
CA ALA A 31 -4.48 -1.71 -11.73
C ALA A 31 -5.62 -0.67 -11.73
N THR A 32 -6.71 -0.91 -11.00
CA THR A 32 -7.92 -0.05 -11.01
C THR A 32 -8.49 0.24 -9.64
N GLU A 33 -7.93 -0.33 -8.57
CA GLU A 33 -8.41 -0.12 -7.20
C GLU A 33 -7.53 0.89 -6.46
N SER A 34 -8.14 1.64 -5.55
CA SER A 34 -7.41 2.54 -4.67
C SER A 34 -6.74 1.77 -3.53
N SER A 35 -5.62 2.29 -3.05
CA SER A 35 -5.05 1.87 -1.77
C SER A 35 -5.64 2.67 -0.62
N TRP A 36 -5.27 2.32 0.62
CA TRP A 36 -5.96 2.80 1.81
C TRP A 36 -4.99 3.25 2.88
N GLY A 37 -5.25 4.42 3.46
CA GLY A 37 -4.69 4.82 4.73
C GLY A 37 -5.22 3.94 5.87
N THR A 38 -4.41 3.78 6.92
CA THR A 38 -4.79 3.14 8.18
C THR A 38 -4.38 4.04 9.36
N TYR A 39 -4.86 3.70 10.57
CA TYR A 39 -4.62 4.52 11.76
C TYR A 39 -5.08 5.97 11.55
N CYS A 40 -6.25 6.13 10.94
CA CYS A 40 -6.84 7.42 10.61
C CYS A 40 -7.82 7.90 11.70
N PRO A 41 -8.01 9.23 11.87
CA PRO A 41 -9.05 9.76 12.77
C PRO A 41 -10.43 9.22 12.40
N GLY A 42 -11.18 8.71 13.39
CA GLY A 42 -12.48 8.08 13.19
C GLY A 42 -12.44 6.63 12.65
N GLY A 43 -11.25 6.09 12.34
CA GLY A 43 -11.04 4.68 12.01
C GLY A 43 -10.80 3.80 13.25
N LEU A 44 -10.63 2.50 13.03
CA LEU A 44 -10.22 1.54 14.07
C LEU A 44 -9.03 0.69 13.59
N PRO A 45 -7.90 0.68 14.32
CA PRO A 45 -7.61 1.53 15.48
C PRO A 45 -7.38 2.99 15.06
N SER A 46 -7.79 3.95 15.89
CA SER A 46 -7.60 5.38 15.65
C SER A 46 -6.24 5.86 16.20
N PRO A 47 -5.64 6.92 15.65
CA PRO A 47 -4.43 7.53 16.20
C PRO A 47 -4.75 8.29 17.50
N PRO A 48 -3.72 8.73 18.27
CA PRO A 48 -3.91 9.64 19.39
C PRO A 48 -4.67 10.93 18.97
N PRO A 49 -5.51 11.52 19.85
CA PRO A 49 -6.41 12.62 19.49
C PRO A 49 -5.74 13.89 18.96
N GLU A 50 -4.43 14.08 19.19
CA GLU A 50 -3.65 15.20 18.68
C GLU A 50 -3.32 15.10 17.17
N PHE A 51 -3.59 13.97 16.52
CA PHE A 51 -3.35 13.77 15.09
C PHE A 51 -4.65 13.87 14.29
N ASP A 52 -4.70 14.85 13.38
CA ASP A 52 -5.79 15.03 12.40
C ASP A 52 -5.47 14.37 11.04
N THR A 53 -4.63 13.33 11.04
CA THR A 53 -4.17 12.63 9.81
C THR A 53 -3.96 11.14 10.06
N CYS A 54 -3.86 10.35 8.99
CA CYS A 54 -3.53 8.92 9.07
C CYS A 54 -2.04 8.74 9.39
N LEU A 55 -1.71 7.75 10.22
CA LEU A 55 -0.32 7.48 10.60
C LEU A 55 0.39 6.44 9.72
N GLY A 56 -0.35 5.76 8.83
CA GLY A 56 0.24 4.84 7.88
C GLY A 56 -0.72 4.45 6.76
N ASP A 57 -0.25 3.56 5.89
CA ASP A 57 -1.02 2.97 4.80
C ASP A 57 -1.20 1.49 5.06
N LEU A 58 -2.39 0.96 4.81
CA LEU A 58 -2.82 -0.37 5.21
C LEU A 58 -1.88 -1.47 4.70
N TYR A 59 -1.54 -1.46 3.42
CA TYR A 59 -0.60 -2.44 2.88
C TYR A 59 0.80 -2.22 3.45
N SER A 60 1.27 -0.98 3.55
CA SER A 60 2.58 -0.66 4.10
C SER A 60 2.78 -1.15 5.53
N VAL A 61 1.84 -0.83 6.44
CA VAL A 61 1.95 -1.28 7.83
C VAL A 61 1.79 -2.80 7.95
N SER A 62 1.00 -3.42 7.07
CA SER A 62 0.76 -4.88 7.12
C SER A 62 2.04 -5.68 6.94
N TRP A 63 2.98 -5.26 6.07
CA TRP A 63 4.25 -5.98 5.91
C TRP A 63 5.33 -5.52 6.90
N MET A 64 5.22 -4.31 7.46
CA MET A 64 6.18 -3.80 8.45
C MET A 64 5.92 -4.34 9.86
N GLU A 65 4.66 -4.65 10.19
CA GLU A 65 4.23 -5.12 11.51
C GLU A 65 4.13 -6.65 11.62
N ASP A 66 4.22 -7.38 10.51
CA ASP A 66 4.38 -8.85 10.46
C ASP A 66 5.79 -9.27 10.92
#